data_AF-B3T161-F1
#
_entry.id   AF-B3T161-F1
#
_cell.length_a   1.000
_cell.length_b   1.000
_cell.length_c   1.000
_cell.angle_alpha   90.00
_cell.angle_beta   90.00
_cell.angle_gamma   90.00
#
_symmetry.space_group_name_H-M   'P 1'
#
loop_
_entity.id
_entity.type
_entity.pdbx_description
1 polymer ?
#
loop_
_entity_poly.entity_id
_entity_poly.type
_entity_poly.pdbx_seq_one_letter_code
_entity_poly.pdbx_strand_id
1 'polypeptide(L)'
;MYIIKFIMNLTPFYISFHDPIWTVLLSFALFFPVRKLIWVLYVRKKQKTQGSVSEEEKKTLKKRATLTSVLLCIVFSYLYVSQVFN
;
A
#
# COMPACT_ATOMS: atom_id res chain seq x y z
N MET A 1 29.81 -26.59 5.61
CA MET A 1 30.33 -25.91 4.41
C MET A 1 29.26 -25.66 3.33
N TYR A 2 28.35 -26.59 3.04
CA TYR A 2 27.26 -26.40 2.06
C TYR A 2 26.28 -25.26 2.40
N ILE A 3 25.87 -25.15 3.67
CA ILE A 3 24.92 -24.12 4.13
C ILE A 3 25.49 -22.71 3.93
N ILE A 4 26.77 -22.52 4.25
CA ILE A 4 27.45 -21.22 4.11
C ILE A 4 27.57 -20.82 2.62
N LYS A 5 27.88 -21.79 1.75
CA LYS A 5 27.96 -21.58 0.30
C LYS A 5 26.60 -21.24 -0.30
N PHE A 6 25.52 -21.83 0.23
CA PHE A 6 24.15 -21.50 -0.14
C PHE A 6 23.77 -20.07 0.27
N ILE A 7 24.05 -19.67 1.51
CA ILE A 7 23.79 -18.29 2.01
C ILE A 7 24.55 -17.25 1.18
N MET A 8 25.82 -17.51 0.86
CA MET A 8 26.67 -16.61 0.07
C MET A 8 26.17 -16.44 -1.38
N ASN A 9 25.44 -17.42 -1.91
CA ASN A 9 24.78 -17.34 -3.22
C ASN A 9 23.47 -16.51 -3.19
N LEU A 10 22.85 -16.37 -2.01
CA LEU A 10 21.60 -15.60 -1.82
C LEU A 10 21.85 -14.11 -1.55
N THR A 11 23.02 -13.75 -1.02
CA THR A 11 23.39 -12.36 -0.74
C THR A 11 23.30 -11.42 -1.96
N PRO A 12 23.88 -11.75 -3.14
CA PRO A 12 23.79 -10.86 -4.31
C PRO A 12 22.36 -10.73 -4.84
N PHE A 13 21.57 -11.81 -4.73
CA PHE A 13 20.15 -11.78 -5.07
C PHE A 13 19.38 -10.84 -4.14
N TYR A 14 19.59 -10.96 -2.82
CA TYR A 14 18.94 -10.08 -1.85
C TYR A 14 19.29 -8.61 -2.07
N ILE A 15 20.57 -8.29 -2.31
CA ILE A 15 21.00 -6.90 -2.57
C ILE A 15 20.33 -6.34 -3.83
N SER A 16 20.26 -7.13 -4.91
CA SER A 16 19.65 -6.67 -6.17
C SER A 16 18.14 -6.49 -6.09
N PHE A 17 17.46 -7.21 -5.20
CA PHE A 17 15.99 -7.18 -5.08
C PHE A 17 15.50 -6.52 -3.78
N HIS A 18 16.40 -5.97 -2.96
CA HIS A 18 16.08 -5.35 -1.68
C HIS A 18 14.94 -4.33 -1.81
N ASP A 19 15.15 -3.30 -2.64
CA ASP A 19 14.21 -2.17 -2.73
C ASP A 19 12.86 -2.55 -3.35
N PRO A 20 12.80 -3.34 -4.44
CA PRO A 20 11.52 -3.84 -4.95
C PRO A 20 10.76 -4.69 -3.93
N ILE A 21 11.44 -5.58 -3.20
CA ILE A 21 10.81 -6.44 -2.18
C ILE A 21 10.19 -5.59 -1.07
N TRP A 22 10.95 -4.64 -0.52
CA TRP A 22 10.45 -3.77 0.54
C TRP A 22 9.36 -2.83 0.07
N THR A 23 9.44 -2.34 -1.16
CA THR A 23 8.40 -1.48 -1.75
C THR A 23 7.07 -2.23 -1.83
N VAL A 24 7.08 -3.47 -2.31
CA VAL A 24 5.88 -4.31 -2.41
C VAL A 24 5.35 -4.63 -1.02
N LEU A 25 6.21 -5.07 -0.10
CA LEU A 25 5.82 -5.45 1.26
C LEU A 25 5.17 -4.27 2.01
N LEU A 26 5.80 -3.09 1.94
CA LEU A 26 5.29 -1.87 2.57
C LEU A 26 3.98 -1.41 1.92
N SER A 27 3.84 -1.53 0.60
CA SER A 27 2.60 -1.20 -0.11
C SER A 27 1.42 -2.04 0.40
N PHE A 28 1.63 -3.35 0.57
CA PHE A 28 0.61 -4.24 1.12
C PHE A 28 0.26 -3.90 2.58
N ALA A 29 1.26 -3.60 3.41
CA ALA A 29 1.05 -3.21 4.80
C ALA A 29 0.22 -1.91 4.92
N LEU A 30 0.50 -0.92 4.05
CA LEU A 30 -0.18 0.38 4.06
C LEU A 30 -1.58 0.34 3.42
N PHE A 31 -1.81 -0.57 2.48
CA PHE A 31 -3.05 -0.61 1.69
C PHE A 31 -4.31 -0.66 2.56
N PHE A 32 -4.35 -1.54 3.57
CA PHE A 32 -5.52 -1.71 4.42
C PHE A 32 -5.89 -0.44 5.23
N PRO A 33 -4.97 0.14 6.04
CA PRO A 33 -5.30 1.33 6.83
C PRO A 33 -5.59 2.55 5.93
N VAL A 34 -4.83 2.76 4.85
CA VAL A 34 -5.01 3.89 3.94
C VAL A 34 -6.35 3.81 3.21
N ARG A 35 -6.71 2.63 2.68
CA ARG A 35 -8.02 2.40 2.06
C ARG A 35 -9.17 2.70 3.02
N LYS A 36 -9.07 2.22 4.27
CA LYS A 36 -10.09 2.46 5.30
C LYS A 36 -10.25 3.95 5.59
N LEU A 37 -9.14 4.67 5.72
CA LEU A 37 -9.13 6.11 5.95
C LEU A 37 -9.82 6.87 4.80
N ILE A 38 -9.39 6.63 3.56
CA ILE A 38 -9.95 7.30 2.37
C ILE A 38 -11.46 7.01 2.25
N TRP A 39 -11.88 5.76 2.45
CA TRP A 39 -13.28 5.39 2.39
C TRP A 39 -14.14 6.12 3.43
N VAL A 40 -13.69 6.19 4.68
CA VAL A 40 -14.39 6.92 5.75
C VAL A 40 -14.49 8.41 5.40
N LEU A 41 -13.43 9.02 4.88
CA LEU A 41 -13.45 10.43 4.44
C LEU A 41 -14.47 10.66 3.32
N TYR A 42 -14.52 9.77 2.32
CA TYR A 42 -15.50 9.86 1.24
C TYR A 42 -16.95 9.74 1.73
N VAL A 43 -17.23 8.78 2.62
CA VAL A 43 -18.57 8.60 3.20
C VAL A 43 -18.96 9.82 4.03
N ARG A 44 -18.10 10.29 4.92
CA ARG A 44 -18.36 11.47 5.77
C ARG A 44 -18.58 12.74 4.95
N LYS A 45 -17.78 12.94 3.89
CA LYS A 45 -17.95 14.07 2.97
C LYS A 45 -19.35 14.07 2.35
N LYS A 46 -19.79 12.91 1.85
CA LYS A 46 -21.13 12.74 1.25
C LYS A 46 -22.25 12.90 2.28
N GLN A 47 -22.10 12.33 3.47
CA GLN A 47 -23.07 12.50 4.56
C GLN A 47 -23.29 13.96 4.93
N LYS A 48 -22.22 14.77 4.95
CA LYS A 48 -22.33 16.22 5.21
C LYS A 48 -23.14 16.97 4.15
N THR A 49 -23.14 16.49 2.89
CA THR A 49 -23.83 17.17 1.77
C THR A 49 -25.28 16.75 1.61
N GLN A 50 -25.60 15.46 1.75
CA GLN A 50 -26.93 14.92 1.44
C GLN A 50 -27.60 14.20 2.62
N GLY A 51 -26.97 14.20 3.81
CA GLY A 51 -27.45 13.53 5.01
C GLY A 51 -27.11 12.04 5.02
N SER A 52 -27.99 11.20 4.49
CA SER A 52 -27.80 9.75 4.45
C SER A 52 -27.06 9.31 3.19
N VAL A 53 -26.32 8.20 3.29
CA VAL A 53 -25.61 7.61 2.14
C VAL A 53 -26.08 6.17 2.04
N SER A 54 -26.66 5.83 0.88
CA SER A 54 -27.16 4.49 0.60
C SER A 54 -26.02 3.46 0.56
N GLU A 55 -26.34 2.18 0.73
CA GLU A 55 -25.34 1.10 0.64
C GLU A 55 -24.67 1.01 -0.73
N GLU A 56 -25.40 1.30 -1.81
CA GLU A 56 -24.84 1.30 -3.17
C GLU A 56 -23.87 2.44 -3.42
N GLU A 57 -24.14 3.61 -2.86
CA GLU A 57 -23.17 4.70 -2.84
C GLU A 57 -21.93 4.34 -2.02
N LYS A 58 -22.10 3.75 -0.82
CA LYS A 58 -20.97 3.30 0.00
C LYS A 58 -20.09 2.30 -0.75
N LYS A 59 -20.69 1.37 -1.50
CA LYS A 59 -19.97 0.39 -2.34
C LYS A 59 -19.18 1.08 -3.44
N THR A 60 -19.77 2.07 -4.11
CA THR A 60 -19.10 2.88 -5.14
C THR A 60 -17.94 3.68 -4.56
N LEU A 61 -18.14 4.34 -3.41
CA LEU A 61 -17.09 5.07 -2.70
C LEU A 61 -15.96 4.13 -2.24
N LYS A 62 -16.28 2.91 -1.82
CA LYS A 62 -15.28 1.90 -1.43
C LYS A 62 -14.43 1.46 -2.62
N LYS A 63 -15.02 1.29 -3.81
CA LYS A 63 -14.27 1.00 -5.05
C LYS A 63 -13.31 2.14 -5.41
N ARG A 64 -13.78 3.39 -5.33
CA ARG A 64 -12.94 4.57 -5.56
C ARG A 64 -11.79 4.66 -4.55
N ALA A 65 -12.08 4.47 -3.27
CA ALA A 65 -11.07 4.45 -2.22
C ALA A 65 -10.03 3.35 -2.42
N THR A 66 -10.44 2.17 -2.90
CA THR A 66 -9.50 1.10 -3.30
C THR A 66 -8.54 1.58 -4.38
N LEU A 67 -9.05 2.17 -5.48
CA LEU A 67 -8.19 2.64 -6.57
C LEU A 67 -7.18 3.70 -6.09
N THR A 68 -7.66 4.71 -5.37
CA THR A 68 -6.80 5.78 -4.85
C THR A 68 -5.77 5.25 -3.85
N SER A 69 -6.16 4.33 -2.95
CA SER A 69 -5.23 3.75 -1.97
C SER A 69 -4.16 2.89 -2.62
N VAL A 70 -4.47 2.09 -3.65
CA VAL A 70 -3.44 1.32 -4.37
C VAL A 70 -2.37 2.25 -4.94
N LEU A 71 -2.78 3.29 -5.66
CA LEU A 71 -1.86 4.24 -6.28
C LEU A 71 -1.02 4.97 -5.21
N LEU A 72 -1.67 5.47 -4.16
CA LEU A 72 -1.00 6.18 -3.08
C LEU A 72 -0.01 5.29 -2.32
N CYS A 73 -0.38 4.04 -2.01
CA CYS A 73 0.49 3.13 -1.25
C CYS A 73 1.72 2.72 -2.04
N ILE A 74 1.58 2.45 -3.36
CA ILE A 74 2.72 2.10 -4.21
C ILE A 74 3.70 3.27 -4.31
N VAL A 75 3.19 4.47 -4.66
CA VAL A 75 4.04 5.66 -4.80
C VAL A 75 4.70 6.02 -3.47
N PHE A 76 3.95 6.03 -2.37
CA PHE A 76 4.49 6.32 -1.04
C PHE A 76 5.55 5.31 -0.62
N SER A 77 5.31 4.01 -0.84
CA SER A 77 6.26 2.97 -0.46
C SER A 77 7.55 3.07 -1.26
N TYR A 78 7.46 3.34 -2.57
CA TYR A 78 8.63 3.54 -3.41
C TYR A 78 9.48 4.73 -2.92
N LEU A 79 8.84 5.87 -2.67
CA LEU A 79 9.53 7.07 -2.16
C LEU A 79 10.16 6.81 -0.79
N TYR A 80 9.43 6.18 0.13
CA TYR A 80 9.93 5.86 1.47
C TYR A 80 11.14 4.93 1.42
N VAL A 81 11.07 3.85 0.63
CA VAL A 81 12.18 2.90 0.48
C VAL A 81 13.40 3.59 -0.13
N SER A 82 13.19 4.39 -1.17
CA SER A 82 14.27 5.14 -1.84
C SER A 82 14.88 6.25 -0.97
N GLN A 83 14.25 6.68 0.12
CA GLN A 83 14.78 7.73 1.00
C GLN A 83 15.33 7.20 2.31
N VAL A 84 14.78 6.10 2.82
CA VAL A 84 15.14 5.55 4.15
C VAL A 84 16.13 4.39 4.02
N PHE A 85 16.07 3.63 2.93
CA PHE A 85 16.95 2.48 2.71
C PHE A 85 18.10 2.73 1.73
N ASN A 86 18.10 3.88 1.04
CA ASN A 86 19.19 4.36 0.19
C ASN A 86 19.90 5.53 0.86
#